data_AF-A0A9B2MNR6-F1
#
_entry.id   AF-A0A9B2MNR6-F1
#
_cell.length_a   1.000
_cell.length_b   1.000
_cell.length_c   1.000
_cell.angle_alpha   90.00
_cell.angle_beta   90.00
_cell.angle_gamma   90.00
#
_symmetry.space_group_name_H-M   'P 1'
#
loop_
_entity.id
_entity.type
_entity.pdbx_description
1 polymer ?
#
loop_
_entity_poly.entity_id
_entity_poly.type
_entity_poly.pdbx_seq_one_letter_code
_entity_poly.pdbx_strand_id
1 'polypeptide(L)'
;MRAAAVWMSLICLLTLRFVFVHGGTISSDPDDFRRMTSVHRKKCIVESKTTLEAIEATEYGEFPDDENLKCYFKCVLEKFNMMDKNGKIRYNILKQVIPNVYKEIGHEMIDSCKDVGKYSIDCIDREFICYKSTILIIISLDAEDKCEKTFMFMKCMYNVNPIAFIAP
;
A
#
# COMPACT_ATOMS: atom_id res chain seq x y z
N MET A 1 39.41 -26.99 -35.27
CA MET A 1 38.29 -27.45 -34.40
C MET A 1 38.35 -26.89 -32.97
N ARG A 2 39.53 -26.80 -32.32
CA ARG A 2 39.63 -26.30 -30.92
C ARG A 2 39.34 -24.80 -30.74
N ALA A 3 39.72 -23.96 -31.71
CA ALA A 3 39.51 -22.51 -31.62
C ALA A 3 38.01 -22.11 -31.62
N ALA A 4 37.18 -22.80 -32.41
CA ALA A 4 35.74 -22.52 -32.49
C ALA A 4 35.01 -22.85 -31.17
N ALA A 5 35.40 -23.93 -30.49
CA ALA A 5 34.83 -24.30 -29.20
C ALA A 5 35.21 -23.31 -28.08
N VAL A 6 36.45 -22.78 -28.11
CA VAL A 6 36.90 -21.76 -27.15
C VAL A 6 36.14 -20.45 -27.35
N TRP A 7 35.91 -20.03 -28.58
CA TRP A 7 35.15 -18.82 -28.89
C TRP A 7 33.68 -18.94 -28.50
N MET A 8 33.04 -20.09 -28.76
CA MET A 8 31.67 -20.36 -28.32
C MET A 8 31.54 -20.33 -26.79
N SER A 9 32.52 -20.89 -26.07
CA SER A 9 32.55 -20.85 -24.60
C SER A 9 32.76 -19.43 -24.06
N LEU A 10 33.62 -18.63 -24.69
CA LEU A 10 33.86 -17.24 -24.28
C LEU A 10 32.66 -16.33 -24.56
N ILE A 11 32.02 -16.49 -25.72
CA ILE A 11 30.78 -15.77 -26.06
C ILE A 11 29.67 -16.13 -25.08
N CYS A 12 29.51 -17.42 -24.74
CA CYS A 12 28.53 -17.88 -23.76
C CYS A 12 28.76 -17.27 -22.37
N LEU A 13 30.00 -17.23 -21.88
CA LEU A 13 30.36 -16.58 -20.62
C LEU A 13 30.13 -15.06 -20.64
N LEU A 14 30.41 -14.39 -21.76
CA LEU A 14 30.15 -12.97 -21.93
C LEU A 14 28.66 -12.65 -21.99
N THR A 15 27.84 -13.48 -22.66
CA THR A 15 26.39 -13.34 -22.66
C THR A 15 25.78 -13.64 -21.29
N LEU A 16 26.32 -14.62 -20.54
CA LEU A 16 25.87 -14.92 -19.18
C LEU A 16 26.12 -13.71 -18.26
N ARG A 17 27.29 -13.06 -18.37
CA ARG A 17 27.59 -11.81 -17.65
C ARG A 17 26.67 -10.67 -18.06
N PHE A 18 26.35 -10.54 -19.35
CA PHE A 18 25.42 -9.52 -19.84
C PHE A 18 24.00 -9.73 -19.30
N VAL A 19 23.53 -10.98 -19.21
CA VAL A 19 22.26 -11.36 -18.59
C VAL A 19 22.26 -11.12 -17.08
N PHE A 20 23.38 -11.33 -16.37
CA PHE A 20 23.47 -10.96 -14.95
C PHE A 20 23.53 -9.44 -14.71
N VAL A 21 24.07 -8.66 -15.67
CA VAL A 21 24.13 -7.19 -15.57
C VAL A 21 22.83 -6.51 -16.02
N HIS A 22 22.10 -7.08 -16.99
CA HIS A 22 20.82 -6.57 -17.50
C HIS A 22 19.59 -7.30 -16.94
N GLY A 23 19.77 -8.41 -16.24
CA GLY A 23 18.82 -8.96 -15.28
C GLY A 23 18.83 -8.13 -14.00
N GLY A 24 18.89 -6.80 -14.17
CA GLY A 24 18.77 -5.84 -13.09
C GLY A 24 17.52 -6.20 -12.31
N THR A 25 17.72 -6.51 -11.04
CA THR A 25 16.63 -6.63 -10.09
C THR A 25 15.73 -5.40 -10.27
N ILE A 26 14.45 -5.63 -10.50
CA ILE A 26 13.42 -4.64 -10.20
C ILE A 26 13.50 -4.44 -8.68
N SER A 27 14.43 -3.61 -8.25
CA SER A 27 14.60 -3.22 -6.86
C SER A 27 14.81 -1.72 -6.88
N SER A 28 13.73 -0.99 -7.16
CA SER A 28 13.53 0.29 -6.49
C SER A 28 13.53 -0.03 -5.01
N ASP A 29 14.65 0.23 -4.35
CA ASP A 29 14.87 -0.12 -2.95
C ASP A 29 13.64 0.27 -2.10
N PRO A 30 12.98 -0.68 -1.40
CA PRO A 30 11.90 -0.36 -0.45
C PRO A 30 12.28 0.78 0.51
N ASP A 31 13.58 0.95 0.76
CA ASP A 31 14.11 2.04 1.58
C ASP A 31 13.84 3.43 0.99
N ASP A 32 13.76 3.59 -0.33
CA ASP A 32 13.50 4.90 -0.94
C ASP A 32 12.07 5.39 -0.65
N PHE A 33 11.10 4.48 -0.70
CA PHE A 33 9.73 4.80 -0.31
C PHE A 33 9.65 5.11 1.19
N ARG A 34 10.30 4.29 2.04
CA ARG A 34 10.37 4.53 3.50
C ARG A 34 11.03 5.87 3.84
N ARG A 35 12.07 6.26 3.11
CA ARG A 35 12.75 7.56 3.29
C ARG A 35 11.82 8.72 2.94
N MET A 36 11.12 8.61 1.81
CA MET A 36 10.14 9.60 1.35
C MET A 36 9.00 9.78 2.36
N THR A 37 8.53 8.70 2.99
CA THR A 37 7.43 8.75 3.96
C THR A 37 7.86 8.92 5.41
N SER A 38 9.16 8.80 5.72
CA SER A 38 9.72 8.78 7.08
C SER A 38 9.24 9.92 7.99
N VAL A 39 9.12 11.14 7.47
CA VAL A 39 8.65 12.31 8.23
C VAL A 39 7.20 12.14 8.67
N HIS A 40 6.34 11.66 7.77
CA HIS A 40 4.93 11.42 8.06
C HIS A 40 4.74 10.17 8.91
N ARG A 41 5.50 9.10 8.64
CA ARG A 41 5.52 7.87 9.45
C ARG A 41 5.80 8.18 10.92
N LYS A 42 6.88 8.92 11.22
CA LYS A 42 7.23 9.31 12.60
C LYS A 42 6.14 10.14 13.28
N LYS A 43 5.58 11.13 12.57
CA LYS A 43 4.50 11.97 13.12
C LYS A 43 3.24 11.16 13.40
N CYS A 44 2.84 10.31 12.45
CA CYS A 44 1.62 9.52 12.56
C CYS A 44 1.73 8.40 13.59
N ILE A 45 2.92 7.84 13.84
CA ILE A 45 3.15 6.94 14.98
C ILE A 45 2.80 7.65 16.30
N VAL A 46 3.32 8.87 16.50
CA VAL A 46 3.04 9.65 17.72
C VAL A 46 1.57 10.07 17.82
N GLU A 47 0.98 10.55 16.72
CA GLU A 47 -0.42 11.03 16.70
C GLU A 47 -1.43 9.90 16.93
N SER A 48 -1.21 8.74 16.30
CA SER A 48 -2.10 7.58 16.43
C SER A 48 -1.82 6.72 17.66
N LYS A 49 -0.65 6.86 18.29
CA LYS A 49 -0.17 6.02 19.40
C LYS A 49 0.01 4.54 19.04
N THR A 50 0.15 4.22 17.76
CA THR A 50 0.54 2.87 17.32
C THR A 50 2.04 2.63 17.52
N THR A 51 2.52 1.43 17.24
CA THR A 51 3.94 1.07 17.30
C THR A 51 4.52 0.85 15.91
N LEU A 52 5.84 0.95 15.80
CA LEU A 52 6.52 0.67 14.53
C LEU A 52 6.32 -0.79 14.13
N GLU A 53 6.35 -1.69 15.11
CA GLU A 53 6.17 -3.12 14.94
C GLU A 53 4.79 -3.44 14.37
N ALA A 54 3.73 -2.80 14.87
CA ALA A 54 2.37 -3.00 14.36
C ALA A 54 2.23 -2.56 12.90
N ILE A 55 2.92 -1.49 12.49
CA ILE A 55 2.93 -1.00 11.11
C ILE A 55 3.71 -1.99 10.22
N GLU A 56 4.90 -2.41 10.64
CA GLU A 56 5.76 -3.30 9.86
C GLU A 56 5.15 -4.70 9.72
N ALA A 57 4.42 -5.17 10.74
CA ALA A 57 3.69 -6.43 10.69
C ALA A 57 2.66 -6.47 9.53
N THR A 58 2.12 -5.32 9.11
CA THR A 58 1.19 -5.25 7.97
C THR A 58 1.84 -5.60 6.64
N GLU A 59 3.16 -5.40 6.50
CA GLU A 59 3.93 -5.83 5.31
C GLU A 59 4.03 -7.36 5.21
N TYR A 60 3.79 -8.06 6.33
CA TYR A 60 3.78 -9.52 6.43
C TYR A 60 2.35 -10.09 6.50
N GLY A 61 1.33 -9.26 6.28
CA GLY A 61 -0.08 -9.68 6.27
C GLY A 61 -0.75 -9.69 7.64
N GLU A 62 -0.08 -9.21 8.69
CA GLU A 62 -0.68 -9.05 10.01
C GLU A 62 -1.43 -7.73 10.08
N PHE A 63 -2.75 -7.80 9.93
CA PHE A 63 -3.66 -6.67 10.05
C PHE A 63 -4.56 -6.87 11.28
N PRO A 64 -4.03 -6.65 12.51
CA PRO A 64 -4.80 -6.81 13.74
C PRO A 64 -5.92 -5.76 13.81
N ASP A 65 -6.98 -6.11 14.54
CA ASP A 65 -8.08 -5.21 14.82
C ASP A 65 -7.69 -4.19 15.91
N ASP A 66 -6.78 -3.27 15.58
CA ASP A 66 -6.25 -2.25 16.48
C ASP A 66 -6.63 -0.84 15.99
N GLU A 67 -7.38 -0.09 16.80
CA GLU A 67 -7.84 1.26 16.46
C GLU A 67 -6.69 2.23 16.17
N ASN A 68 -5.58 2.12 16.91
CA ASN A 68 -4.43 2.99 16.74
C ASN A 68 -3.79 2.77 15.35
N LEU A 69 -3.59 1.52 14.95
CA LEU A 69 -3.07 1.14 13.63
C LEU A 69 -4.03 1.55 12.50
N LYS A 70 -5.34 1.39 12.68
CA LYS A 70 -6.33 1.88 11.72
C LYS A 70 -6.19 3.39 11.50
N CYS A 71 -6.11 4.15 12.60
CA CYS A 71 -5.99 5.60 12.55
C CYS A 71 -4.61 6.09 12.11
N TYR A 72 -3.57 5.27 12.21
CA TYR A 72 -2.27 5.55 11.63
C TYR A 72 -2.36 5.72 10.10
N PHE A 73 -3.03 4.80 9.40
CA PHE A 73 -3.17 4.90 7.94
C PHE A 73 -3.99 6.12 7.51
N LYS A 74 -5.04 6.47 8.26
CA LYS A 74 -5.76 7.73 8.11
C LYS A 74 -4.81 8.93 8.20
N CYS A 75 -4.02 9.00 9.28
CA CYS A 75 -3.07 10.09 9.48
C CYS A 75 -2.12 10.22 8.28
N VAL A 76 -1.53 9.12 7.81
CA VAL A 76 -0.60 9.15 6.68
C VAL A 76 -1.27 9.72 5.43
N LEU A 77 -2.47 9.24 5.08
CA LEU A 77 -3.19 9.74 3.90
C LEU A 77 -3.60 11.22 4.05
N GLU A 78 -3.94 11.67 5.25
CA GLU A 78 -4.23 13.09 5.52
C GLU A 78 -2.98 13.96 5.35
N LYS A 79 -1.84 13.56 5.94
CA LYS A 79 -0.59 14.35 5.85
C LYS A 79 -0.05 14.44 4.44
N PHE A 80 -0.18 13.38 3.65
CA PHE A 80 0.18 13.38 2.24
C PHE A 80 -0.83 14.07 1.34
N ASN A 81 -1.91 14.62 1.92
CA ASN A 81 -2.98 15.24 1.15
C ASN A 81 -3.51 14.24 0.09
N MET A 82 -3.72 13.00 0.51
CA MET A 82 -4.36 11.92 -0.24
C MET A 82 -5.75 11.60 0.31
N MET A 83 -6.14 12.14 1.46
CA MET A 83 -7.49 12.11 2.00
C MET A 83 -8.02 13.54 2.18
N ASP A 84 -9.29 13.78 1.88
CA ASP A 84 -9.94 15.07 2.16
C ASP A 84 -10.55 15.09 3.57
N LYS A 85 -10.97 16.28 4.00
CA LYS A 85 -11.63 16.48 5.30
C LYS A 85 -12.89 15.61 5.50
N ASN A 86 -13.51 15.16 4.40
CA ASN A 86 -14.71 14.32 4.40
C ASN A 86 -14.37 12.83 4.39
N GLY A 87 -13.08 12.44 4.46
CA GLY A 87 -12.68 11.03 4.46
C GLY A 87 -12.65 10.38 3.08
N LYS A 88 -12.68 11.16 1.99
CA LYS A 88 -12.54 10.62 0.63
C LYS A 88 -11.07 10.55 0.24
N ILE A 89 -10.63 9.36 -0.14
CA ILE A 89 -9.30 9.13 -0.69
C ILE A 89 -9.24 9.68 -2.12
N ARG A 90 -8.21 10.47 -2.41
CA ARG A 90 -7.87 11.06 -3.70
C ARG A 90 -6.88 10.15 -4.43
N TYR A 91 -7.41 9.10 -5.05
CA TYR A 91 -6.62 8.09 -5.75
C TYR A 91 -5.75 8.67 -6.88
N ASN A 92 -6.16 9.76 -7.50
CA ASN A 92 -5.36 10.48 -8.50
C ASN A 92 -4.06 11.04 -7.90
N ILE A 93 -4.10 11.55 -6.67
CA ILE A 93 -2.91 12.06 -5.97
C ILE A 93 -2.06 10.89 -5.49
N LEU A 94 -2.68 9.84 -4.97
CA LEU A 94 -1.97 8.61 -4.57
C LEU A 94 -1.17 8.02 -5.74
N LYS A 95 -1.77 7.95 -6.93
CA LYS A 95 -1.11 7.50 -8.18
C LYS A 95 0.07 8.37 -8.63
N GLN A 96 0.11 9.65 -8.23
CA GLN A 96 1.19 10.57 -8.57
C GLN A 96 2.40 10.44 -7.63
N VAL A 97 2.20 9.97 -6.40
CA VAL A 97 3.27 9.79 -5.41
C VAL A 97 4.00 8.46 -5.58
N ILE A 98 3.39 7.49 -6.28
CA ILE A 98 4.05 6.22 -6.59
C ILE A 98 5.29 6.47 -7.47
N PRO A 99 6.48 5.99 -7.05
CA PRO A 99 7.70 6.07 -7.86
C PRO A 99 7.52 5.42 -9.23
N ASN A 100 8.19 5.95 -10.26
CA ASN A 100 8.05 5.48 -11.65
C ASN A 100 8.27 3.97 -11.81
N VAL A 101 9.19 3.39 -11.02
CA VAL A 101 9.51 1.95 -11.08
C VAL A 101 8.35 1.06 -10.62
N TYR A 102 7.49 1.58 -9.75
CA TYR A 102 6.31 0.88 -9.22
C TYR A 102 4.99 1.35 -9.83
N LYS A 103 5.04 2.23 -10.84
CA LYS A 103 3.87 2.96 -11.33
C LYS A 103 2.75 2.04 -11.80
N GLU A 104 3.07 1.05 -12.65
CA GLU A 104 2.06 0.15 -13.21
C GLU A 104 1.42 -0.72 -12.12
N ILE A 105 2.24 -1.40 -11.32
CA ILE A 105 1.78 -2.27 -10.22
C ILE A 105 0.99 -1.47 -9.20
N GLY A 106 1.50 -0.31 -8.76
CA GLY A 106 0.81 0.54 -7.79
C GLY A 106 -0.50 1.11 -8.33
N HIS A 107 -0.59 1.43 -9.63
CA HIS A 107 -1.83 1.90 -10.25
C HIS A 107 -2.88 0.78 -10.30
N GLU A 108 -2.48 -0.44 -10.64
CA GLU A 108 -3.33 -1.63 -10.63
C GLU A 108 -3.88 -1.95 -9.24
N MET A 109 -3.02 -1.94 -8.22
CA MET A 109 -3.43 -2.14 -6.83
C MET A 109 -4.46 -1.08 -6.40
N ILE A 110 -4.20 0.19 -6.70
CA ILE A 110 -5.13 1.29 -6.38
C ILE A 110 -6.46 1.12 -7.11
N ASP A 111 -6.44 0.77 -8.39
CA ASP A 111 -7.66 0.61 -9.17
C ASP A 111 -8.51 -0.56 -8.69
N SER A 112 -7.88 -1.61 -8.17
CA SER A 112 -8.55 -2.77 -7.59
C SER A 112 -9.19 -2.46 -6.23
N CYS A 113 -8.61 -1.51 -5.48
CA CYS A 113 -9.00 -1.21 -4.10
C CYS A 113 -9.79 0.10 -3.91
N LYS A 114 -9.95 0.93 -4.95
CA LYS A 114 -10.59 2.26 -4.83
C LYS A 114 -12.07 2.26 -4.43
N ASP A 115 -12.72 1.11 -4.51
CA ASP A 115 -14.13 0.94 -4.14
C ASP A 115 -14.31 0.29 -2.76
N VAL A 116 -13.22 -0.15 -2.14
CA VAL A 116 -13.21 -0.72 -0.78
C VAL A 116 -13.52 0.39 0.23
N GLY A 117 -14.41 0.10 1.18
CA GLY A 117 -14.82 1.07 2.22
C GLY A 117 -15.64 2.26 1.69
N LYS A 118 -16.21 2.18 0.47
CA LYS A 118 -17.25 3.13 0.03
C LYS A 118 -18.60 2.89 0.71
N TYR A 119 -18.83 1.67 1.18
CA TYR A 119 -19.92 1.29 2.06
C TYR A 119 -19.34 1.06 3.44
N SER A 120 -19.37 2.09 4.26
CA SER A 120 -19.22 1.97 5.70
C SER A 120 -20.61 2.04 6.32
N ILE A 121 -20.81 1.26 7.38
CA ILE A 121 -22.07 0.89 8.06
C ILE A 121 -22.63 -0.46 7.56
N ASP A 122 -22.35 -1.47 8.38
CA ASP A 122 -22.97 -2.79 8.53
C ASP A 122 -22.79 -3.83 7.42
N CYS A 123 -21.68 -4.57 7.47
CA CYS A 123 -21.56 -5.91 6.90
C CYS A 123 -20.67 -6.82 7.80
N ILE A 124 -20.82 -6.75 9.13
CA ILE A 124 -20.33 -7.81 10.03
C ILE A 124 -21.57 -8.54 10.54
N ASP A 125 -22.10 -9.42 9.69
CA ASP A 125 -22.61 -10.75 10.02
C ASP A 125 -23.48 -11.25 8.88
N ARG A 126 -23.32 -12.54 8.57
CA ARG A 126 -24.12 -13.22 7.54
C ARG A 126 -25.60 -13.00 7.86
N GLU A 127 -26.35 -12.59 6.83
CA GLU A 127 -27.79 -12.82 6.66
C GLU A 127 -28.77 -11.63 6.71
N PHE A 128 -28.37 -10.36 6.91
CA PHE A 128 -29.35 -9.26 6.74
C PHE A 128 -28.83 -8.00 6.01
N ILE A 129 -28.99 -8.02 4.69
CA ILE A 129 -29.37 -6.93 3.77
C ILE A 129 -28.67 -5.56 3.93
N CYS A 130 -27.82 -5.22 2.95
CA CYS A 130 -27.43 -3.85 2.63
C CYS A 130 -28.65 -3.02 2.19
N TYR A 131 -29.39 -2.41 3.13
CA TYR A 131 -30.31 -1.32 2.79
C TYR A 131 -29.60 0.02 2.92
N LYS A 132 -29.45 0.65 1.75
CA LYS A 132 -29.08 2.03 1.51
C LYS A 132 -29.97 2.98 2.34
N SER A 133 -29.64 3.23 3.61
CA SER A 133 -30.38 4.15 4.47
C SER A 133 -29.53 5.38 4.78
N THR A 134 -29.90 6.51 4.18
CA THR A 134 -29.11 7.76 4.11
C THR A 134 -29.27 8.67 5.34
N ILE A 135 -29.85 8.24 6.48
CA ILE A 135 -30.47 9.25 7.37
C ILE A 135 -30.15 9.27 8.87
N LEU A 136 -29.38 8.36 9.49
CA LEU A 136 -29.33 8.39 10.98
C LEU A 136 -28.00 8.14 11.71
N ILE A 137 -26.83 8.45 11.14
CA ILE A 137 -25.57 8.40 11.93
C ILE A 137 -24.58 9.51 11.54
N ILE A 138 -24.89 10.78 11.81
CA ILE A 138 -24.04 11.93 11.40
C ILE A 138 -23.48 12.71 12.60
N ILE A 139 -23.26 12.12 13.78
CA ILE A 139 -22.72 12.95 14.89
C ILE A 139 -21.63 12.32 15.76
N SER A 140 -21.24 11.05 15.53
CA SER A 140 -20.17 10.42 16.32
C SER A 140 -19.16 9.58 15.53
N LEU A 141 -19.41 9.25 14.26
CA LEU A 141 -18.62 8.24 13.53
C LEU A 141 -17.62 8.78 12.50
N ASP A 142 -17.51 10.09 12.30
CA ASP A 142 -16.72 10.63 11.18
C ASP A 142 -15.21 10.35 11.29
N ALA A 143 -14.66 10.18 12.49
CA ALA A 143 -13.23 9.89 12.66
C ALA A 143 -12.94 8.39 12.61
N GLU A 144 -13.74 7.58 13.28
CA GLU A 144 -13.60 6.13 13.38
C GLU A 144 -13.84 5.45 12.03
N ASP A 145 -14.85 5.92 11.28
CA ASP A 145 -15.11 5.45 9.91
C ASP A 145 -13.93 5.74 8.96
N LYS A 146 -13.29 6.91 9.10
CA LYS A 146 -12.10 7.25 8.29
C LYS A 146 -10.94 6.30 8.56
N CYS A 147 -10.71 5.96 9.82
CA CYS A 147 -9.67 5.01 10.21
C CYS A 147 -9.95 3.63 9.60
N GLU A 148 -11.17 3.11 9.77
CA GLU A 148 -11.59 1.82 9.23
C GLU A 148 -11.46 1.76 7.70
N LYS A 149 -11.96 2.80 7.02
CA LYS A 149 -11.87 2.91 5.57
C LYS A 149 -10.43 2.89 5.06
N THR A 150 -9.52 3.63 5.70
CA THR A 150 -8.11 3.60 5.31
C THR A 150 -7.46 2.27 5.57
N PHE A 151 -7.80 1.63 6.70
CA PHE A 151 -7.27 0.32 7.04
C PHE A 151 -7.71 -0.74 6.04
N MET A 152 -8.99 -0.77 5.68
CA MET A 152 -9.54 -1.67 4.66
C MET A 152 -8.91 -1.44 3.28
N PHE A 153 -8.68 -0.18 2.91
CA PHE A 153 -7.94 0.15 1.69
C PHE A 153 -6.52 -0.43 1.71
N MET A 154 -5.76 -0.24 2.80
CA MET A 154 -4.38 -0.76 2.91
C MET A 154 -4.35 -2.29 2.92
N LYS A 155 -5.27 -2.93 3.64
CA LYS A 155 -5.42 -4.39 3.65
C LYS A 155 -5.75 -4.94 2.26
N CYS A 156 -6.60 -4.25 1.51
CA CYS A 156 -6.86 -4.61 0.11
C CYS A 156 -5.60 -4.48 -0.75
N MET A 157 -4.84 -3.39 -0.63
CA MET A 157 -3.59 -3.19 -1.39
C MET A 157 -2.62 -4.35 -1.13
N TYR A 158 -2.43 -4.75 0.13
CA TYR A 158 -1.64 -5.93 0.48
C TYR A 158 -2.17 -7.20 -0.21
N ASN A 159 -3.47 -7.47 -0.12
CA ASN A 159 -4.05 -8.70 -0.71
C ASN A 159 -3.94 -8.77 -2.23
N VAL A 160 -3.92 -7.62 -2.93
CA VAL A 160 -3.75 -7.59 -4.39
C VAL A 160 -2.32 -7.94 -4.77
N ASN A 161 -1.33 -7.38 -4.06
CA ASN A 161 0.08 -7.71 -4.31
C ASN A 161 0.91 -7.59 -3.02
N PRO A 162 1.07 -8.70 -2.27
CA PRO A 162 1.83 -8.70 -1.02
C PRO A 162 3.31 -8.35 -1.20
N ILE A 163 3.89 -8.69 -2.35
CA ILE A 163 5.31 -8.48 -2.65
C ILE A 163 5.61 -7.00 -2.91
N ALA A 164 4.66 -6.28 -3.52
CA ALA A 164 4.79 -4.86 -3.83
C ALA A 164 4.24 -3.93 -2.75
N PHE A 165 3.56 -4.46 -1.74
CA PHE A 165 2.99 -3.67 -0.64
C PHE A 165 4.08 -3.25 0.35
N ILE A 166 4.19 -1.95 0.60
CA ILE A 166 5.06 -1.36 1.61
C ILE A 166 4.20 -0.46 2.49
N ALA A 167 4.28 -0.65 3.80
CA ALA A 167 3.57 0.20 4.73
C ALA A 167 4.26 1.58 4.75
N PRO A 168 3.51 2.69 4.59
CA PRO A 168 4.09 4.02 4.48
C PRO A 168 4.70 4.57 5.79
#